data_AF-A0A6G0UQC8-F1
#
_entry.id   AF-A0A6G0UQC8-F1
#
_cell.length_a   1.000
_cell.length_b   1.000
_cell.length_c   1.000
_cell.angle_alpha   90.00
_cell.angle_beta   90.00
_cell.angle_gamma   90.00
#
_symmetry.space_group_name_H-M   'P 1'
#
loop_
_entity.id
_entity.type
_entity.pdbx_description
1 polymer ?
#
loop_
_entity_poly.entity_id
_entity_poly.type
_entity_poly.pdbx_seq_one_letter_code
_entity_poly.pdbx_strand_id
1 'polypeptide(L)'
;MLSPEAIQNLIVTIEMCYMIPSTLLYFVILFIMFVRKSRKNFQTSFYYIFAFSAFNNMAFNWLYYFFMRLMAATMYNKFFSQFVGKPNFLYTFFYMIYFNCSFAHCMLDCLLSFNRFSVLMLTTNYKFFWRRYLRYFIILIFLLPFIFNWHYLVNTVVVISFEAPYGMAYPAITNFSSIAWIDSTRSGTIVYSVCTIASFLMNLYVSYHVFYKRTVSSNDKEQNSQNRKMLIYSLCVFFTEFLCFLTQAIPAISANQTLTNIIWRYQFIFYDTSACMPPWFMVFTNSKLRLELIELITVTGYDRGAVSSVKGTISSVVPVNVGTTKHHEVKPINQSHIIISGLSFAHSTVTPARIA
;
A
#
# COMPACT_ATOMS: atom_id res chain seq x y z
N MET A 1 -25.60 31.56 -0.09
CA MET A 1 -24.85 30.42 0.49
C MET A 1 -25.29 29.15 -0.22
N LEU A 2 -24.41 28.16 -0.41
CA LEU A 2 -24.82 26.84 -0.92
C LEU A 2 -25.71 26.14 0.13
N SER A 3 -26.68 25.35 -0.32
CA SER A 3 -27.47 24.53 0.60
C SER A 3 -26.62 23.43 1.24
N PRO A 4 -26.98 22.97 2.46
CA PRO A 4 -26.43 21.76 3.08
C PRO A 4 -26.21 20.59 2.12
N GLU A 5 -27.22 20.32 1.29
CA GLU A 5 -27.26 19.23 0.33
C GLU A 5 -26.28 19.45 -0.83
N ALA A 6 -26.22 20.68 -1.37
CA ALA A 6 -25.30 21.03 -2.46
C ALA A 6 -23.83 20.91 -2.01
N ILE A 7 -23.52 21.26 -0.77
CA ILE A 7 -22.17 21.09 -0.19
C ILE A 7 -21.80 19.60 -0.14
N GLN A 8 -22.71 18.73 0.32
CA GLN A 8 -22.42 17.30 0.42
C GLN A 8 -22.24 16.65 -0.96
N ASN A 9 -23.11 16.98 -1.92
CA ASN A 9 -23.01 16.51 -3.29
C ASN A 9 -21.72 16.99 -3.98
N LEU A 10 -21.30 18.24 -3.71
CA LEU A 10 -20.00 18.76 -4.17
C LEU A 10 -18.83 17.97 -3.59
N ILE A 11 -18.84 17.66 -2.29
CA ILE A 11 -17.78 16.86 -1.63
C ILE A 11 -17.67 15.47 -2.28
N VAL A 12 -18.78 14.75 -2.45
CA VAL A 12 -18.80 13.41 -3.08
C VAL A 12 -18.40 13.45 -4.56
N THR A 13 -18.67 14.57 -5.25
CA THR A 13 -18.19 14.79 -6.63
C THR A 13 -16.67 15.00 -6.66
N ILE A 14 -16.13 15.81 -5.74
CA ILE A 14 -14.68 16.03 -5.59
C ILE A 14 -13.96 14.71 -5.25
N GLU A 15 -14.54 13.88 -4.38
CA GLU A 15 -14.05 12.53 -4.06
C GLU A 15 -13.85 11.67 -5.32
N MET A 16 -14.86 11.58 -6.20
CA MET A 16 -14.69 10.85 -7.46
C MET A 16 -13.62 11.45 -8.36
N CYS A 17 -13.53 12.78 -8.44
CA CYS A 17 -12.57 13.48 -9.32
C CYS A 17 -11.10 13.13 -9.03
N TYR A 18 -10.73 12.82 -7.77
CA TYR A 18 -9.37 12.35 -7.46
C TYR A 18 -9.25 10.83 -7.25
N MET A 19 -10.31 10.16 -6.80
CA MET A 19 -10.31 8.70 -6.59
C MET A 19 -10.18 7.92 -7.91
N ILE A 20 -10.87 8.37 -8.98
CA ILE A 20 -10.82 7.72 -10.29
C ILE A 20 -9.41 7.78 -10.90
N PRO A 21 -8.74 8.95 -11.04
CA PRO A 21 -7.35 9.01 -11.49
C PRO A 21 -6.37 8.18 -10.64
N SER A 22 -6.55 8.18 -9.32
CA SER A 22 -5.68 7.42 -8.40
C SER A 22 -5.85 5.90 -8.57
N THR A 23 -7.09 5.43 -8.77
CA THR A 23 -7.38 4.03 -9.08
C THR A 23 -6.82 3.62 -10.45
N LEU A 24 -7.00 4.44 -11.47
CA LEU A 24 -6.42 4.20 -12.80
C LEU A 24 -4.89 4.13 -12.73
N LEU A 25 -4.26 5.01 -11.93
CA LEU A 25 -2.82 5.00 -11.73
C LEU A 25 -2.34 3.72 -11.04
N TYR A 26 -3.07 3.20 -10.03
CA TYR A 26 -2.79 1.88 -9.45
C TYR A 26 -2.81 0.77 -10.51
N PHE A 27 -3.85 0.69 -11.35
CA PHE A 27 -3.93 -0.30 -12.42
C PHE A 27 -2.74 -0.21 -13.40
N VAL A 28 -2.36 1.01 -13.81
CA VAL A 28 -1.21 1.23 -14.70
C VAL A 28 0.11 0.81 -14.05
N ILE A 29 0.32 1.12 -12.76
CA ILE A 29 1.52 0.72 -12.03
C ILE A 29 1.59 -0.82 -11.89
N LEU A 30 0.48 -1.47 -11.53
CA LEU A 30 0.39 -2.93 -11.43
C LEU A 30 0.65 -3.60 -12.80
N PHE A 31 0.11 -3.04 -13.88
CA PHE A 31 0.36 -3.51 -15.24
C PHE A 31 1.85 -3.44 -15.62
N ILE A 32 2.51 -2.31 -15.34
CA ILE A 32 3.97 -2.14 -15.54
C ILE A 32 4.76 -3.15 -14.72
N MET A 33 4.37 -3.38 -13.46
CA MET A 33 5.09 -4.29 -12.55
C MET A 33 4.98 -5.77 -12.94
N PHE A 34 3.80 -6.23 -13.36
CA PHE A 34 3.55 -7.66 -13.60
C PHE A 34 3.59 -8.10 -15.07
N VAL A 35 3.09 -7.28 -15.99
CA VAL A 35 2.87 -7.67 -17.40
C VAL A 35 4.02 -7.22 -18.31
N ARG A 36 4.58 -6.03 -18.08
CA ARG A 36 5.58 -5.42 -18.98
C ARG A 36 6.91 -6.17 -18.97
N LYS A 37 7.64 -6.13 -20.10
CA LYS A 37 8.97 -6.75 -20.28
C LYS A 37 9.99 -6.35 -19.21
N SER A 38 9.84 -5.15 -18.67
CA SER A 38 10.63 -4.55 -17.59
C SER A 38 10.36 -5.11 -16.18
N ARG A 39 9.41 -6.05 -16.01
CA ARG A 39 9.09 -6.72 -14.72
C ARG A 39 10.31 -7.16 -13.89
N LYS A 40 11.44 -7.50 -14.54
CA LYS A 40 12.71 -7.86 -13.87
C LYS A 40 13.22 -6.75 -12.93
N ASN A 41 12.97 -5.48 -13.25
CA ASN A 41 13.35 -4.32 -12.43
C ASN A 41 12.52 -4.20 -11.14
N PHE A 42 11.39 -4.89 -11.06
CA PHE A 42 10.36 -4.76 -10.02
C PHE A 42 10.23 -6.02 -9.13
N GLN A 43 11.22 -6.93 -9.14
CA GLN A 43 11.17 -8.21 -8.41
C GLN A 43 11.62 -8.13 -6.92
N THR A 44 11.70 -6.94 -6.33
CA THR A 44 12.05 -6.82 -4.89
C THR A 44 10.80 -6.97 -4.02
N SER A 45 10.97 -7.44 -2.78
CA SER A 45 9.85 -7.64 -1.83
C SER A 45 9.06 -6.37 -1.56
N PHE A 46 9.69 -5.19 -1.62
CA PHE A 46 9.03 -3.89 -1.56
C PHE A 46 7.90 -3.76 -2.59
N TYR A 47 8.15 -4.12 -3.86
CA TYR A 47 7.16 -4.04 -4.93
C TYR A 47 6.03 -5.05 -4.75
N TYR A 48 6.31 -6.25 -4.24
CA TYR A 48 5.26 -7.21 -3.91
C TYR A 48 4.35 -6.72 -2.77
N ILE A 49 4.90 -6.14 -1.70
CA ILE A 49 4.10 -5.54 -0.62
C ILE A 49 3.28 -4.37 -1.15
N PHE A 50 3.90 -3.48 -1.96
CA PHE A 50 3.20 -2.39 -2.62
C PHE A 50 2.06 -2.88 -3.52
N ALA A 51 2.20 -4.02 -4.20
CA ALA A 51 1.12 -4.58 -5.02
C ALA A 51 -0.07 -5.04 -4.17
N PHE A 52 0.16 -5.72 -3.04
CA PHE A 52 -0.92 -6.08 -2.12
C PHE A 52 -1.56 -4.84 -1.47
N SER A 53 -0.77 -3.84 -1.10
CA SER A 53 -1.27 -2.52 -0.66
C SER A 53 -2.13 -1.87 -1.74
N ALA A 54 -1.69 -1.84 -3.00
CA ALA A 54 -2.47 -1.29 -4.11
C ALA A 54 -3.84 -1.98 -4.29
N PHE A 55 -3.89 -3.32 -4.28
CA PHE A 55 -5.18 -4.03 -4.37
C PHE A 55 -6.07 -3.75 -3.17
N ASN A 56 -5.52 -3.74 -1.95
CA ASN A 56 -6.27 -3.46 -0.73
C ASN A 56 -6.79 -2.02 -0.70
N ASN A 57 -5.98 -1.04 -1.11
CA ASN A 57 -6.33 0.38 -1.09
C ASN A 57 -7.40 0.70 -2.14
N MET A 58 -7.33 0.09 -3.33
CA MET A 58 -8.42 0.18 -4.31
C MET A 58 -9.72 -0.42 -3.73
N ALA A 59 -9.66 -1.61 -3.14
CA ALA A 59 -10.85 -2.25 -2.54
C ALA A 59 -11.44 -1.39 -1.40
N PHE A 60 -10.58 -0.92 -0.47
CA PHE A 60 -10.95 -0.03 0.63
C PHE A 60 -11.64 1.24 0.14
N ASN A 61 -11.04 1.95 -0.83
CA ASN A 61 -11.61 3.19 -1.36
C ASN A 61 -12.97 2.98 -2.02
N TRP A 62 -13.11 1.98 -2.89
CA TRP A 62 -14.39 1.72 -3.55
C TRP A 62 -15.47 1.27 -2.56
N LEU A 63 -15.13 0.45 -1.56
CA LEU A 63 -16.06 0.07 -0.50
C LEU A 63 -16.47 1.27 0.35
N TYR A 64 -15.52 2.11 0.76
CA TYR A 64 -15.77 3.33 1.52
C TYR A 64 -16.67 4.29 0.73
N TYR A 65 -16.31 4.55 -0.53
CA TYR A 65 -17.07 5.42 -1.41
C TYR A 65 -18.51 4.91 -1.61
N PHE A 66 -18.70 3.66 -2.02
CA PHE A 66 -20.05 3.14 -2.28
C PHE A 66 -20.92 2.98 -1.03
N PHE A 67 -20.37 2.46 0.08
CA PHE A 67 -21.17 2.09 1.26
C PHE A 67 -21.20 3.13 2.38
N MET A 68 -20.27 4.09 2.41
CA MET A 68 -20.20 5.14 3.44
C MET A 68 -20.44 6.55 2.89
N ARG A 69 -19.97 6.86 1.67
CA ARG A 69 -20.08 8.22 1.08
C ARG A 69 -21.31 8.38 0.18
N LEU A 70 -21.47 7.52 -0.81
CA LEU A 70 -22.57 7.58 -1.78
C LEU A 70 -23.93 7.37 -1.11
N MET A 71 -24.02 6.49 -0.11
CA MET A 71 -25.25 6.28 0.68
C MET A 71 -25.65 7.50 1.50
N ALA A 72 -24.68 8.29 1.96
CA ALA A 72 -24.96 9.53 2.69
C ALA A 72 -25.41 10.68 1.78
N ALA A 73 -25.00 10.69 0.50
CA ALA A 73 -25.27 11.79 -0.44
C ALA A 73 -26.76 11.95 -0.77
N THR A 74 -27.30 13.15 -0.60
CA THR A 74 -28.74 13.45 -0.81
C THR A 74 -29.29 13.05 -2.18
N MET A 75 -28.52 13.20 -3.26
CA MET A 75 -28.94 12.76 -4.61
C MET A 75 -29.24 11.25 -4.69
N TYR A 76 -28.48 10.43 -3.96
CA TYR A 76 -28.60 8.97 -3.98
C TYR A 76 -29.38 8.43 -2.78
N ASN A 77 -29.58 9.23 -1.73
CA ASN A 77 -30.34 8.88 -0.53
C ASN A 77 -31.75 8.34 -0.89
N LYS A 78 -32.45 8.89 -1.88
CA LYS A 78 -33.77 8.34 -2.33
C LYS A 78 -33.74 6.89 -2.83
N PHE A 79 -32.60 6.41 -3.34
CA PHE A 79 -32.42 5.00 -3.73
C PHE A 79 -32.10 4.16 -2.48
N PHE A 80 -31.21 4.66 -1.63
CA PHE A 80 -30.76 3.94 -0.43
C PHE A 80 -31.76 3.95 0.74
N SER A 81 -32.69 4.91 0.78
CA SER A 81 -33.72 5.06 1.83
C SER A 81 -34.66 3.86 1.90
N GLN A 82 -34.84 3.14 0.79
CA GLN A 82 -35.63 1.90 0.73
C GLN A 82 -35.06 0.79 1.64
N PHE A 83 -33.78 0.88 1.99
CA PHE A 83 -33.06 -0.06 2.84
C PHE A 83 -32.78 0.47 4.26
N VAL A 84 -33.12 1.74 4.56
CA VAL A 84 -32.98 2.32 5.91
C VAL A 84 -33.90 1.56 6.88
N GLY A 85 -33.37 1.30 8.08
CA GLY A 85 -34.07 0.54 9.12
C GLY A 85 -34.24 -0.97 8.85
N LYS A 86 -33.85 -1.48 7.67
CA LYS A 86 -34.01 -2.89 7.31
C LYS A 86 -32.70 -3.67 7.48
N PRO A 87 -32.71 -4.82 8.19
CA PRO A 87 -31.56 -5.70 8.25
C PRO A 87 -31.21 -6.24 6.87
N ASN A 88 -29.94 -6.16 6.48
CA ASN A 88 -29.50 -6.65 5.16
C ASN A 88 -28.12 -7.32 5.27
N PHE A 89 -28.08 -8.61 4.90
CA PHE A 89 -26.85 -9.40 4.86
C PHE A 89 -25.79 -8.79 3.92
N LEU A 90 -26.21 -8.20 2.79
CA LEU A 90 -25.30 -7.62 1.82
C LEU A 90 -24.53 -6.42 2.41
N TYR A 91 -25.22 -5.52 3.11
CA TYR A 91 -24.57 -4.40 3.80
C TYR A 91 -23.71 -4.88 4.96
N THR A 92 -24.20 -5.85 5.75
CA THR A 92 -23.44 -6.48 6.85
C THR A 92 -22.11 -7.06 6.34
N PHE A 93 -22.14 -7.79 5.22
CA PHE A 93 -20.96 -8.37 4.57
C PHE A 93 -19.99 -7.31 4.04
N PHE A 94 -20.48 -6.33 3.26
CA PHE A 94 -19.60 -5.27 2.72
C PHE A 94 -19.02 -4.36 3.79
N TYR A 95 -19.77 -4.08 4.87
CA TYR A 95 -19.28 -3.33 6.03
C TYR A 95 -18.16 -4.10 6.75
N MET A 96 -18.31 -5.41 6.94
CA MET A 96 -17.24 -6.25 7.47
C MET A 96 -16.00 -6.26 6.55
N ILE A 97 -16.16 -6.37 5.22
CA ILE A 97 -15.01 -6.29 4.29
C ILE A 97 -14.35 -4.91 4.36
N TYR A 98 -15.12 -3.83 4.41
CA TYR A 98 -14.59 -2.46 4.54
C TYR A 98 -13.67 -2.33 5.77
N PHE A 99 -14.10 -2.77 6.95
CA PHE A 99 -13.24 -2.77 8.14
C PHE A 99 -12.05 -3.74 8.02
N ASN A 100 -12.22 -4.88 7.34
CA ASN A 100 -11.12 -5.83 7.10
C ASN A 100 -10.02 -5.17 6.26
N CYS A 101 -10.40 -4.52 5.16
CA CYS A 101 -9.50 -3.76 4.29
C CYS A 101 -8.89 -2.54 4.98
N SER A 102 -9.64 -1.86 5.87
CA SER A 102 -9.13 -0.75 6.69
C SER A 102 -8.00 -1.21 7.63
N PHE A 103 -8.19 -2.32 8.33
CA PHE A 103 -7.16 -2.87 9.23
C PHE A 103 -5.99 -3.46 8.43
N ALA A 104 -6.25 -4.15 7.32
CA ALA A 104 -5.23 -4.66 6.42
C ALA A 104 -4.39 -3.54 5.79
N HIS A 105 -4.98 -2.38 5.49
CA HIS A 105 -4.28 -1.19 4.98
C HIS A 105 -3.18 -0.75 5.95
N CYS A 106 -3.55 -0.47 7.20
CA CYS A 106 -2.62 -0.04 8.25
C CYS A 106 -1.52 -1.09 8.52
N MET A 107 -1.89 -2.38 8.49
CA MET A 107 -0.93 -3.48 8.63
C MET A 107 0.03 -3.62 7.43
N LEU A 108 -0.42 -3.35 6.19
CA LEU A 108 0.44 -3.37 4.99
C LEU A 108 1.45 -2.22 5.01
N ASP A 109 1.07 -1.03 5.48
CA ASP A 109 1.98 0.11 5.58
C ASP A 109 2.97 -0.04 6.74
N CYS A 110 2.56 -0.71 7.82
CA CYS A 110 3.47 -1.22 8.86
C CYS A 110 4.45 -2.25 8.30
N LEU A 111 4.00 -3.21 7.48
CA LEU A 111 4.86 -4.19 6.80
C LEU A 111 5.82 -3.51 5.81
N LEU A 112 5.41 -2.44 5.14
CA LEU A 112 6.25 -1.64 4.24
C LEU A 112 7.36 -0.90 5.01
N SER A 113 7.03 -0.36 6.19
CA SER A 113 8.00 0.22 7.12
C SER A 113 8.98 -0.84 7.63
N PHE A 114 8.50 -2.03 8.00
CA PHE A 114 9.34 -3.17 8.40
C PHE A 114 10.22 -3.68 7.26
N ASN A 115 9.72 -3.68 6.02
CA ASN A 115 10.52 -4.03 4.85
C ASN A 115 11.73 -3.11 4.72
N ARG A 116 11.54 -1.79 4.81
CA ARG A 116 12.63 -0.79 4.74
C ARG A 116 13.59 -0.88 5.92
N PHE A 117 13.09 -1.06 7.14
CA PHE A 117 13.90 -1.32 8.32
C PHE A 117 14.79 -2.57 8.15
N SER A 118 14.21 -3.67 7.66
CA SER A 118 14.94 -4.93 7.47
C SER A 118 16.04 -4.88 6.39
N VAL A 119 15.95 -3.99 5.39
CA VAL A 119 17.04 -3.75 4.42
C VAL A 119 18.32 -3.27 5.13
N LEU A 120 18.17 -2.46 6.19
CA LEU A 120 19.29 -1.91 6.93
C LEU A 120 19.81 -2.88 8.01
N MET A 121 18.91 -3.64 8.65
CA MET A 121 19.26 -4.57 9.72
C MET A 121 19.78 -5.92 9.24
N LEU A 122 19.26 -6.45 8.13
CA LEU A 122 19.52 -7.81 7.64
C LEU A 122 20.32 -7.82 6.33
N THR A 123 21.36 -6.98 6.22
CA THR A 123 22.11 -6.73 4.97
C THR A 123 22.48 -8.01 4.19
N THR A 124 23.01 -9.04 4.87
CA THR A 124 23.41 -10.32 4.26
C THR A 124 22.21 -11.19 3.86
N ASN A 125 21.17 -11.26 4.70
CA ASN A 125 20.12 -12.28 4.61
C ASN A 125 18.76 -11.74 4.13
N TYR A 126 18.63 -10.44 3.86
CA TYR A 126 17.39 -9.76 3.48
C TYR A 126 16.63 -10.48 2.35
N LYS A 127 17.31 -10.83 1.25
CA LYS A 127 16.69 -11.49 0.09
C LYS A 127 16.13 -12.88 0.45
N PHE A 128 16.82 -13.63 1.30
CA PHE A 128 16.38 -14.95 1.76
C PHE A 128 15.19 -14.82 2.73
N PHE A 129 15.29 -13.93 3.71
CA PHE A 129 14.23 -13.64 4.68
C PHE A 129 12.90 -13.33 3.98
N TRP A 130 12.88 -12.34 3.08
CA TRP A 130 11.64 -11.98 2.40
C TRP A 130 11.14 -13.05 1.43
N ARG A 131 12.02 -13.78 0.74
CA ARG A 131 11.60 -14.90 -0.11
C ARG A 131 10.93 -16.02 0.69
N ARG A 132 11.39 -16.28 1.92
CA ARG A 132 10.82 -17.31 2.81
C ARG A 132 9.55 -16.84 3.50
N TYR A 133 9.53 -15.60 4.03
CA TYR A 133 8.51 -15.16 4.98
C TYR A 133 7.41 -14.26 4.40
N LEU A 134 7.61 -13.59 3.25
CA LEU A 134 6.63 -12.63 2.70
C LEU A 134 5.23 -13.23 2.56
N ARG A 135 5.10 -14.45 2.03
CA ARG A 135 3.78 -15.11 1.85
C ARG A 135 3.02 -15.28 3.16
N TYR A 136 3.73 -15.55 4.26
CA TYR A 136 3.12 -15.72 5.58
C TYR A 136 2.71 -14.39 6.19
N PHE A 137 3.50 -13.32 6.00
CA PHE A 137 3.09 -11.96 6.38
C PHE A 137 1.83 -11.53 5.63
N ILE A 138 1.74 -11.74 4.31
CA ILE A 138 0.55 -11.38 3.53
C ILE A 138 -0.69 -12.17 3.98
N ILE A 139 -0.57 -13.49 4.18
CA ILE A 139 -1.68 -14.32 4.70
C ILE A 139 -2.12 -13.83 6.09
N LEU A 140 -1.16 -13.56 6.99
CA LEU A 140 -1.45 -13.07 8.33
C LEU A 140 -2.16 -11.72 8.30
N ILE A 141 -1.74 -10.79 7.43
CA ILE A 141 -2.31 -9.45 7.32
C ILE A 141 -3.77 -9.45 6.86
N PHE A 142 -4.18 -10.38 6.00
CA PHE A 142 -5.58 -10.51 5.58
C PHE A 142 -6.42 -11.36 6.53
N LEU A 143 -5.82 -12.27 7.32
CA LEU A 143 -6.55 -13.10 8.29
C LEU A 143 -6.67 -12.46 9.69
N LEU A 144 -5.66 -11.74 10.16
CA LEU A 144 -5.61 -11.15 11.50
C LEU A 144 -6.72 -10.12 11.77
N PRO A 145 -7.11 -9.24 10.81
CA PRO A 145 -8.27 -8.36 10.95
C PRO A 145 -9.59 -9.05 11.30
N PHE A 146 -9.78 -10.32 10.90
CA PHE A 146 -10.99 -11.06 11.25
C PHE A 146 -11.16 -11.24 12.76
N ILE A 147 -10.08 -11.34 13.53
CA ILE A 147 -10.14 -11.45 15.01
C ILE A 147 -10.77 -10.18 15.62
N PHE A 148 -10.56 -9.02 15.01
CA PHE A 148 -11.11 -7.74 15.47
C PHE A 148 -12.50 -7.45 14.91
N ASN A 149 -12.88 -8.02 13.76
CA ASN A 149 -14.04 -7.57 13.00
C ASN A 149 -15.13 -8.65 12.74
N TRP A 150 -14.93 -9.91 13.15
CA TRP A 150 -15.92 -10.98 13.00
C TRP A 150 -17.29 -10.67 13.63
N HIS A 151 -17.31 -9.82 14.67
CA HIS A 151 -18.53 -9.40 15.36
C HIS A 151 -19.52 -8.69 14.42
N TYR A 152 -19.05 -8.05 13.34
CA TYR A 152 -19.92 -7.48 12.30
C TYR A 152 -20.70 -8.54 11.50
N LEU A 153 -20.23 -9.79 11.41
CA LEU A 153 -20.99 -10.86 10.73
C LEU A 153 -22.09 -11.45 11.62
N VAL A 154 -21.92 -11.37 12.94
CA VAL A 154 -22.88 -11.90 13.93
C VAL A 154 -23.95 -10.87 14.28
N ASN A 155 -23.57 -9.59 14.34
CA ASN A 155 -24.49 -8.50 14.63
C ASN A 155 -24.99 -7.88 13.33
N THR A 156 -26.31 -7.81 13.17
CA THR A 156 -26.93 -7.26 11.97
C THR A 156 -26.64 -5.76 11.81
N VAL A 157 -26.00 -5.39 10.70
CA VAL A 157 -25.80 -3.98 10.35
C VAL A 157 -27.05 -3.45 9.67
N VAL A 158 -27.49 -2.28 10.11
CA VAL A 158 -28.68 -1.60 9.61
C VAL A 158 -28.31 -0.17 9.25
N VAL A 159 -28.79 0.31 8.11
CA VAL A 159 -28.59 1.70 7.71
C VAL A 159 -29.51 2.57 8.56
N ILE A 160 -28.94 3.48 9.35
CA ILE A 160 -29.70 4.47 10.11
C ILE A 160 -29.54 5.85 9.47
N SER A 161 -30.65 6.56 9.33
CA SER A 161 -30.68 7.97 8.94
C SER A 161 -30.51 8.82 10.19
N PHE A 162 -29.44 9.62 10.26
CA PHE A 162 -29.34 10.67 11.26
C PHE A 162 -30.02 11.95 10.77
N GLU A 163 -30.98 12.45 11.55
CA GLU A 163 -31.54 13.81 11.43
C GLU A 163 -30.52 14.86 11.93
N ALA A 164 -29.31 14.83 11.38
CA ALA A 164 -28.48 16.03 11.32
C ALA A 164 -29.07 16.97 10.25
N PRO A 165 -28.82 18.30 10.31
CA PRO A 165 -29.26 19.27 9.28
C PRO A 165 -28.64 19.07 7.87
N TYR A 166 -28.07 17.90 7.60
CA TYR A 166 -27.42 17.46 6.37
C TYR A 166 -27.85 16.01 5.97
N GLY A 167 -28.83 15.39 6.64
CA GLY A 167 -29.52 14.17 6.16
C GLY A 167 -28.65 12.92 5.91
N MET A 168 -27.63 12.68 6.74
CA MET A 168 -26.67 11.61 6.48
C MET A 168 -27.18 10.23 6.95
N ALA A 169 -27.33 9.31 6.00
CA ALA A 169 -27.52 7.90 6.30
C ALA A 169 -26.17 7.20 6.47
N TYR A 170 -25.98 6.48 7.57
CA TYR A 170 -24.79 5.67 7.84
C TYR A 170 -25.17 4.23 8.22
N PRO A 171 -24.44 3.21 7.74
CA PRO A 171 -24.53 1.87 8.31
C PRO A 171 -24.05 1.87 9.77
N ALA A 172 -24.92 1.43 10.68
CA ALA A 172 -24.65 1.28 12.10
C ALA A 172 -25.03 -0.12 12.58
N ILE A 173 -24.37 -0.57 13.64
CA ILE A 173 -24.71 -1.82 14.33
C ILE A 173 -25.90 -1.52 15.24
N THR A 174 -27.00 -2.27 15.13
CA THR A 174 -28.18 -2.05 15.99
C THR A 174 -28.16 -2.83 17.30
N ASN A 175 -27.20 -3.74 17.48
CA ASN A 175 -27.15 -4.61 18.66
C ASN A 175 -25.73 -4.72 19.24
N PHE A 176 -25.33 -3.72 20.04
CA PHE A 176 -24.07 -3.71 20.80
C PHE A 176 -24.14 -4.52 22.11
N SER A 177 -25.33 -4.99 22.49
CA SER A 177 -25.63 -5.46 23.86
C SER A 177 -24.82 -6.68 24.33
N SER A 178 -24.33 -7.50 23.41
CA SER A 178 -23.64 -8.76 23.71
C SER A 178 -22.11 -8.66 23.80
N ILE A 179 -21.46 -7.66 23.20
CA ILE A 179 -19.99 -7.56 23.11
C ILE A 179 -19.48 -6.11 23.25
N ALA A 180 -19.87 -5.41 24.32
CA ALA A 180 -19.53 -4.00 24.56
C ALA A 180 -18.02 -3.66 24.66
N TRP A 181 -17.12 -4.65 24.67
CA TRP A 181 -15.67 -4.45 24.64
C TRP A 181 -15.09 -4.40 23.22
N ILE A 182 -15.72 -5.06 22.24
CA ILE A 182 -15.34 -4.98 20.81
C ILE A 182 -16.24 -3.95 20.12
N ASP A 183 -16.02 -2.67 20.42
CA ASP A 183 -16.53 -1.60 19.56
C ASP A 183 -15.57 -1.39 18.37
N SER A 184 -16.16 -1.04 17.23
CA SER A 184 -15.53 -0.58 16.00
C SER A 184 -14.38 0.42 16.26
N THR A 185 -14.67 1.51 16.98
CA THR A 185 -13.72 2.59 17.28
C THR A 185 -12.60 2.14 18.22
N ARG A 186 -12.90 1.28 19.21
CA ARG A 186 -11.89 0.70 20.12
C ARG A 186 -10.96 -0.26 19.39
N SER A 187 -11.51 -1.16 18.58
CA SER A 187 -10.76 -2.14 17.79
C SER A 187 -9.88 -1.45 16.76
N GLY A 188 -10.41 -0.43 16.07
CA GLY A 188 -9.65 0.46 15.20
C GLY A 188 -8.52 1.16 15.95
N THR A 189 -8.81 1.79 17.10
CA THR A 189 -7.79 2.47 17.92
C THR A 189 -6.65 1.53 18.34
N ILE A 190 -6.95 0.28 18.71
CA ILE A 190 -5.93 -0.73 19.05
C ILE A 190 -5.08 -1.10 17.83
N VAL A 191 -5.70 -1.46 16.69
CA VAL A 191 -4.97 -1.86 15.48
C VAL A 191 -4.11 -0.72 14.94
N TYR A 192 -4.70 0.48 14.79
CA TYR A 192 -3.99 1.66 14.31
C TYR A 192 -2.87 2.08 15.28
N SER A 193 -3.11 2.15 16.60
CA SER A 193 -2.05 2.55 17.55
C SER A 193 -0.83 1.61 17.48
N VAL A 194 -1.04 0.29 17.47
CA VAL A 194 0.05 -0.69 17.39
C VAL A 194 0.82 -0.55 16.07
N CYS A 195 0.12 -0.45 14.94
CA CYS A 195 0.74 -0.32 13.62
C CYS A 195 1.45 1.03 13.43
N THR A 196 0.85 2.13 13.87
CA THR A 196 1.43 3.48 13.79
C THR A 196 2.65 3.62 14.72
N ILE A 197 2.61 3.11 15.96
CA ILE A 197 3.76 3.14 16.88
C ILE A 197 4.91 2.29 16.34
N ALA A 198 4.63 1.07 15.87
CA ALA A 198 5.65 0.22 15.25
C ALA A 198 6.27 0.90 14.01
N SER A 199 5.45 1.48 13.15
CA SER A 199 5.88 2.23 11.96
C SER A 199 6.71 3.47 12.33
N PHE A 200 6.33 4.20 13.38
CA PHE A 200 7.10 5.35 13.87
C PHE A 200 8.51 4.95 14.28
N LEU A 201 8.64 3.94 15.15
CA LEU A 201 9.94 3.46 15.63
C LEU A 201 10.83 2.95 14.49
N MET A 202 10.25 2.21 13.54
CA MET A 202 10.97 1.73 12.35
C MET A 202 11.41 2.87 11.43
N ASN A 203 10.54 3.85 11.15
CA ASN A 203 10.88 4.98 10.30
C ASN A 203 11.86 5.95 10.98
N LEU A 204 11.81 6.10 12.31
CA LEU A 204 12.79 6.84 13.10
C LEU A 204 14.18 6.21 12.99
N TYR A 205 14.28 4.89 13.15
CA TYR A 205 15.54 4.15 12.98
C TYR A 205 16.09 4.26 11.55
N VAL A 206 15.25 4.08 10.54
CA VAL A 206 15.65 4.23 9.12
C VAL A 206 16.13 5.65 8.85
N SER A 207 15.43 6.67 9.37
CA SER A 207 15.83 8.08 9.24
C SER A 207 17.19 8.35 9.87
N TYR A 208 17.40 7.91 11.11
CA TYR A 208 18.67 8.02 11.81
C TYR A 208 19.81 7.38 11.00
N HIS A 209 19.65 6.13 10.54
CA HIS A 209 20.70 5.44 9.78
C HIS A 209 20.95 6.07 8.39
N VAL A 210 19.92 6.58 7.71
CA VAL A 210 20.07 7.21 6.39
C VAL A 210 20.74 8.59 6.49
N PHE A 211 20.32 9.43 7.44
CA PHE A 211 20.84 10.80 7.56
C PHE A 211 22.12 10.91 8.38
N TYR A 212 22.28 10.15 9.46
CA TYR A 212 23.44 10.26 10.34
C TYR A 212 24.60 9.37 9.87
N LYS A 213 24.34 8.06 9.69
CA LYS A 213 25.41 7.07 9.47
C LYS A 213 25.88 6.96 8.01
N ARG A 214 25.00 7.17 7.02
CA ARG A 214 25.37 7.06 5.58
C ARG A 214 25.90 8.34 4.95
N THR A 215 25.64 9.52 5.51
CA THR A 215 26.16 10.80 4.99
C THR A 215 27.69 10.87 5.05
N VAL A 216 28.32 10.06 5.92
CA VAL A 216 29.78 9.92 6.05
C VAL A 216 30.39 9.03 4.94
N SER A 217 29.61 8.21 4.21
CA SER A 217 30.11 7.29 3.19
C SER A 217 29.77 7.79 1.78
N SER A 218 30.74 8.44 1.12
CA SER A 218 30.54 9.24 -0.10
C SER A 218 30.45 8.46 -1.41
N ASN A 219 30.84 7.18 -1.43
CA ASN A 219 31.13 6.46 -2.68
C ASN A 219 29.91 6.02 -3.51
N ASP A 220 28.67 6.09 -2.99
CA ASP A 220 27.48 5.63 -3.73
C ASP A 220 26.34 6.67 -3.73
N LYS A 221 26.54 7.74 -4.51
CA LYS A 221 25.62 8.88 -4.60
C LYS A 221 24.25 8.49 -5.17
N GLU A 222 24.17 7.55 -6.12
CA GLU A 222 22.90 7.16 -6.72
C GLU A 222 22.06 6.33 -5.75
N GLN A 223 22.65 5.29 -5.13
CA GLN A 223 21.94 4.47 -4.14
C GLN A 223 21.49 5.33 -2.94
N ASN A 224 22.31 6.29 -2.50
CA ASN A 224 21.93 7.25 -1.45
C ASN A 224 20.83 8.24 -1.88
N SER A 225 20.68 8.54 -3.17
CA SER A 225 19.55 9.35 -3.68
C SER A 225 18.24 8.53 -3.68
N GLN A 226 18.29 7.29 -4.17
CA GLN A 226 17.13 6.39 -4.17
C GLN A 226 16.64 6.07 -2.74
N ASN A 227 17.56 5.80 -1.81
CA ASN A 227 17.23 5.57 -0.40
C ASN A 227 16.53 6.77 0.25
N ARG A 228 16.99 8.00 -0.04
CA ARG A 228 16.36 9.23 0.49
C ARG A 228 14.95 9.44 -0.06
N LYS A 229 14.71 9.19 -1.35
CA LYS A 229 13.36 9.26 -1.94
C LYS A 229 12.40 8.22 -1.34
N MET A 230 12.89 6.99 -1.12
CA MET A 230 12.12 5.95 -0.43
C MET A 230 11.83 6.29 1.03
N LEU A 231 12.77 6.94 1.74
CA LEU A 231 12.51 7.43 3.09
C LEU A 231 11.44 8.53 3.12
N ILE A 232 11.48 9.50 2.19
CA ILE A 232 10.46 10.54 2.08
C ILE A 232 9.07 9.92 1.87
N TYR A 233 8.94 8.93 0.95
CA TYR A 233 7.70 8.16 0.83
C TYR A 233 7.26 7.56 2.18
N SER A 234 8.19 6.94 2.91
CA SER A 234 7.93 6.29 4.21
C SER A 234 7.36 7.26 5.23
N LEU A 235 7.96 8.45 5.33
CA LEU A 235 7.53 9.49 6.24
C LEU A 235 6.17 10.06 5.83
N CYS A 236 5.94 10.30 4.54
CA CYS A 236 4.64 10.78 4.05
C CYS A 236 3.50 9.79 4.34
N VAL A 237 3.68 8.49 4.03
CA VAL A 237 2.69 7.45 4.37
C VAL A 237 2.49 7.36 5.89
N PHE A 238 3.58 7.35 6.67
CA PHE A 238 3.50 7.35 8.13
C PHE A 238 2.71 8.55 8.69
N PHE A 239 2.91 9.77 8.16
CA PHE A 239 2.17 10.95 8.63
C PHE A 239 0.68 10.85 8.30
N THR A 240 0.30 10.33 7.13
CA THR A 240 -1.11 10.13 6.80
C THR A 240 -1.75 9.05 7.68
N GLU A 241 -1.05 7.96 7.94
CA GLU A 241 -1.50 6.91 8.87
C GLU A 241 -1.58 7.40 10.32
N PHE A 242 -0.67 8.28 10.75
CA PHE A 242 -0.74 8.93 12.06
C PHE A 242 -1.96 9.85 12.19
N LEU A 243 -2.32 10.57 11.13
CA LEU A 243 -3.57 11.36 11.09
C LEU A 243 -4.80 10.45 11.14
N CYS A 244 -4.80 9.32 10.41
CA CYS A 244 -5.87 8.31 10.50
C CYS A 244 -6.00 7.76 11.93
N PHE A 245 -4.88 7.42 12.58
CA PHE A 245 -4.86 7.03 14.00
C PHE A 245 -5.47 8.10 14.91
N LEU A 246 -5.11 9.38 14.76
CA LEU A 246 -5.68 10.47 15.56
C LEU A 246 -7.21 10.58 15.37
N THR A 247 -7.72 10.37 14.16
CA THR A 247 -9.18 10.39 13.91
C THR A 247 -9.95 9.24 14.56
N GLN A 248 -9.28 8.16 14.98
CA GLN A 248 -9.88 7.07 15.75
C GLN A 248 -9.67 7.28 17.26
N ALA A 249 -8.45 7.62 17.67
CA ALA A 249 -8.07 7.75 19.07
C ALA A 249 -8.75 8.93 19.78
N ILE A 250 -8.91 10.08 19.11
CA ILE A 250 -9.54 11.24 19.75
C ILE A 250 -11.03 10.96 20.05
N PRO A 251 -11.88 10.48 19.11
CA PRO A 251 -13.22 10.00 19.42
C PRO A 251 -13.30 8.93 20.52
N ALA A 252 -12.34 8.00 20.57
CA ALA A 252 -12.32 6.93 21.56
C ALA A 252 -12.12 7.42 23.01
N ILE A 253 -11.47 8.59 23.19
CA ILE A 253 -11.08 9.15 24.50
C ILE A 253 -11.90 10.41 24.84
N SER A 254 -12.42 11.11 23.84
CA SER A 254 -13.17 12.36 23.98
C SER A 254 -14.57 12.14 24.55
N ALA A 255 -14.83 12.72 25.73
CA ALA A 255 -16.19 12.90 26.25
C ALA A 255 -16.99 13.99 25.51
N ASN A 256 -16.36 14.78 24.63
CA ASN A 256 -17.00 15.86 23.90
C ASN A 256 -17.59 15.35 22.57
N GLN A 257 -18.91 15.13 22.54
CA GLN A 257 -19.64 14.66 21.36
C GLN A 257 -19.49 15.60 20.15
N THR A 258 -19.43 16.93 20.36
CA THR A 258 -19.27 17.90 19.27
C THR A 258 -17.92 17.72 18.58
N LEU A 259 -16.84 17.53 19.35
CA LEU A 259 -15.51 17.26 18.80
C LEU A 259 -15.49 15.93 18.04
N THR A 260 -16.08 14.86 18.61
CA THR A 260 -16.20 13.55 17.96
C THR A 260 -16.95 13.64 16.62
N ASN A 261 -18.09 14.33 16.59
CA ASN A 261 -18.88 14.54 15.37
C ASN A 261 -18.10 15.33 14.30
N ILE A 262 -17.32 16.34 14.69
CA ILE A 262 -16.45 17.09 13.76
C ILE A 262 -15.36 16.19 13.18
N ILE A 263 -14.70 15.38 14.01
CA ILE A 263 -13.62 14.49 13.58
C ILE A 263 -14.16 13.44 12.60
N TRP A 264 -15.24 12.74 12.94
CA TRP A 264 -15.87 11.78 12.02
C TRP A 264 -16.34 12.43 10.70
N ARG A 265 -16.81 13.68 10.74
CA ARG A 265 -17.20 14.43 9.53
C ARG A 265 -16.03 14.66 8.55
N TYR A 266 -14.82 14.90 9.05
CA TYR A 266 -13.64 15.20 8.23
C TYR A 266 -12.66 14.02 8.08
N GLN A 267 -12.91 12.90 8.77
CA GLN A 267 -12.08 11.69 8.76
C GLN A 267 -11.83 11.15 7.34
N PHE A 268 -12.80 11.28 6.43
CA PHE A 268 -12.67 10.87 5.03
C PHE A 268 -11.40 11.43 4.37
N ILE A 269 -11.07 12.71 4.61
CA ILE A 269 -9.91 13.38 4.00
C ILE A 269 -8.62 12.61 4.28
N PHE A 270 -8.46 12.07 5.49
CA PHE A 270 -7.25 11.37 5.89
C PHE A 270 -7.18 9.95 5.31
N TYR A 271 -8.31 9.22 5.32
CA TYR A 271 -8.40 7.89 4.69
C TYR A 271 -8.26 7.94 3.16
N ASP A 272 -8.94 8.89 2.53
CA ASP A 272 -8.84 9.06 1.08
C ASP A 272 -7.43 9.49 0.69
N THR A 273 -6.76 10.31 1.52
CA THR A 273 -5.32 10.60 1.34
C THR A 273 -4.48 9.33 1.53
N SER A 274 -4.65 8.54 2.60
CA SER A 274 -3.77 7.39 2.89
C SER A 274 -3.85 6.34 1.78
N ALA A 275 -5.03 6.15 1.20
CA ALA A 275 -5.26 5.16 0.16
C ALA A 275 -5.11 5.70 -1.28
N CYS A 276 -5.39 6.98 -1.58
CA CYS A 276 -5.19 7.54 -2.93
C CYS A 276 -3.77 8.08 -3.19
N MET A 277 -3.04 8.50 -2.16
CA MET A 277 -1.71 9.12 -2.28
C MET A 277 -0.55 8.18 -2.69
N PRO A 278 -0.48 6.91 -2.25
CA PRO A 278 0.64 6.01 -2.54
C PRO A 278 1.06 5.87 -4.02
N PRO A 279 0.17 5.73 -5.02
CA PRO A 279 0.56 5.56 -6.43
C PRO A 279 1.21 6.82 -6.99
N TRP A 280 0.73 8.01 -6.59
CA TRP A 280 1.35 9.28 -6.97
C TRP A 280 2.76 9.40 -6.39
N PHE A 281 2.94 9.13 -5.10
CA PHE A 281 4.26 9.14 -4.46
C PHE A 281 5.20 8.09 -5.06
N MET A 282 4.67 6.94 -5.45
CA MET A 282 5.45 5.89 -6.12
C MET A 282 5.96 6.36 -7.48
N VAL A 283 5.13 7.04 -8.28
CA VAL A 283 5.55 7.69 -9.54
C VAL A 283 6.56 8.82 -9.28
N PHE A 284 6.33 9.71 -8.30
CA PHE A 284 7.25 10.81 -8.03
C PHE A 284 8.63 10.36 -7.53
N THR A 285 8.70 9.29 -6.74
CA THR A 285 9.95 8.80 -6.14
C THR A 285 10.74 7.85 -7.04
N ASN A 286 10.07 7.06 -7.88
CA ASN A 286 10.70 6.00 -8.68
C ASN A 286 10.97 6.43 -10.14
N SER A 287 12.21 6.81 -10.44
CA SER A 287 12.61 7.23 -11.79
C SER A 287 12.39 6.15 -12.86
N LYS A 288 12.62 4.86 -12.53
CA LYS A 288 12.43 3.75 -13.47
C LYS A 288 10.95 3.60 -13.83
N LEU A 289 10.07 3.64 -12.83
CA LEU A 289 8.62 3.59 -13.06
C LEU A 289 8.14 4.75 -13.95
N ARG A 290 8.68 5.97 -13.79
CA ARG A 290 8.34 7.11 -14.67
C ARG A 290 8.76 6.89 -16.12
N LEU A 291 9.95 6.34 -16.36
CA LEU A 291 10.42 6.07 -17.71
C LEU A 291 9.51 5.05 -18.42
N GLU A 292 9.15 3.97 -17.72
CA GLU A 292 8.24 2.94 -18.24
C GLU A 292 6.81 3.48 -18.45
N LEU A 293 6.36 4.42 -17.62
CA LEU A 293 5.07 5.12 -17.76
C LEU A 293 5.07 6.07 -18.96
N ILE A 294 6.13 6.87 -19.14
CA ILE A 294 6.28 7.75 -20.31
C ILE A 294 6.34 6.91 -21.60
N GLU A 295 7.13 5.83 -21.61
CA GLU A 295 7.22 4.92 -22.76
C GLU A 295 5.88 4.20 -23.02
N LEU A 296 5.05 3.94 -22.01
CA LEU A 296 3.68 3.45 -22.23
C LEU A 296 2.85 4.49 -23.00
N ILE A 297 2.84 5.73 -22.53
CA ILE A 297 2.03 6.82 -23.10
C ILE A 297 2.49 7.17 -24.53
N THR A 298 3.80 7.26 -24.78
CA THR A 298 4.32 7.60 -26.11
C THR A 298 4.08 6.49 -27.14
N VAL A 299 4.20 5.22 -26.74
CA VAL A 299 3.91 4.07 -27.64
C VAL A 299 2.42 3.93 -27.94
N THR A 300 1.52 4.36 -27.05
CA THR A 300 0.08 4.45 -27.35
C THR A 300 -0.31 5.68 -28.17
N GLY A 301 0.50 6.75 -28.16
CA GLY A 301 0.22 8.00 -28.86
C GLY A 301 0.87 8.15 -30.25
N TYR A 302 1.77 7.25 -30.64
CA TYR A 302 2.46 7.31 -31.93
C TYR A 302 2.07 6.12 -32.81
N ASP A 303 1.38 6.44 -33.90
CA ASP A 303 0.85 5.44 -34.83
C ASP A 303 1.97 4.57 -35.42
N ARG A 304 1.75 3.25 -35.50
CA ARG A 304 2.81 2.28 -35.85
C ARG A 304 3.30 2.37 -37.32
N GLY A 305 2.68 3.24 -38.13
CA GLY A 305 2.96 3.38 -39.56
C GLY A 305 4.31 4.00 -39.93
N ALA A 306 4.92 4.83 -39.07
CA ALA A 306 6.11 5.63 -39.46
C ALA A 306 7.48 5.02 -39.08
N VAL A 307 7.55 4.15 -38.06
CA VAL A 307 8.84 3.72 -37.48
C VAL A 307 9.50 2.55 -38.23
N SER A 308 8.76 1.87 -39.12
CA SER A 308 9.33 0.87 -40.05
C SER A 308 10.18 1.50 -41.16
N SER A 309 9.91 2.75 -41.55
CA SER A 309 10.61 3.46 -42.62
C SER A 309 12.06 3.82 -42.25
N VAL A 310 12.28 4.35 -41.04
CA VAL A 310 13.58 4.93 -40.64
C VAL A 310 14.67 3.88 -40.40
N LYS A 311 14.31 2.62 -40.10
CA LYS A 311 15.29 1.54 -39.90
C LYS A 311 15.94 1.02 -41.19
N GLY A 312 15.40 1.32 -42.36
CA GLY A 312 16.00 0.94 -43.65
C GLY A 312 17.16 1.86 -44.10
N THR A 313 17.18 3.11 -43.63
CA THR A 313 18.05 4.15 -44.20
C THR A 313 19.40 4.32 -43.46
N ILE A 314 19.55 3.74 -42.26
CA ILE A 314 20.75 3.91 -41.43
C ILE A 314 21.80 2.81 -41.69
N SER A 315 21.42 1.71 -42.34
CA SER A 315 22.30 0.54 -42.62
C SER A 315 23.31 0.71 -43.76
N SER A 316 23.43 1.89 -44.38
CA SER A 316 24.35 2.15 -45.51
C SER A 316 25.52 3.10 -45.21
N VAL A 317 25.67 3.58 -43.97
CA VAL A 317 26.80 4.46 -43.62
C VAL A 317 28.03 3.63 -43.25
N VAL A 318 28.99 3.61 -44.18
CA VAL A 318 30.29 2.93 -44.08
C VAL A 318 31.09 3.39 -42.85
N PRO A 319 31.67 2.50 -42.03
CA PRO A 319 32.54 2.89 -40.94
C PRO A 319 33.90 3.37 -41.47
N VAL A 320 34.26 4.61 -41.18
CA VAL A 320 35.58 5.17 -41.46
C VAL A 320 36.63 4.54 -40.53
N ASN A 321 37.69 4.02 -41.13
CA ASN A 321 38.73 3.26 -40.44
C ASN A 321 39.74 4.22 -39.76
N VAL A 322 39.57 4.49 -38.46
CA VAL A 322 40.52 5.29 -37.67
C VAL A 322 41.47 4.35 -36.93
N GLY A 323 42.72 4.28 -37.41
CA GLY A 323 43.75 3.43 -36.83
C GLY A 323 44.20 3.92 -35.45
N THR A 324 44.13 3.05 -34.45
CA THR A 324 44.70 3.28 -33.11
C THR A 324 46.03 2.54 -32.95
N THR A 325 46.99 3.25 -32.37
CA THR A 325 48.37 2.82 -32.17
C THR A 325 48.52 1.74 -31.10
N LYS A 326 49.50 0.85 -31.29
CA LYS A 326 49.84 -0.22 -30.36
C LYS A 326 50.39 0.36 -29.05
N HIS A 327 49.88 -0.12 -27.91
CA HIS A 327 50.68 -0.22 -26.69
C HIS A 327 50.65 -1.66 -26.18
N HIS A 328 51.84 -2.24 -26.04
CA HIS A 328 52.04 -3.52 -25.35
C HIS A 328 52.05 -3.28 -23.85
N GLU A 329 51.26 -4.04 -23.07
CA GLU A 329 51.65 -4.33 -21.69
C GLU A 329 51.22 -5.73 -21.21
N VAL A 330 52.27 -6.47 -20.85
CA VAL A 330 52.44 -7.71 -20.07
C VAL A 330 51.22 -8.32 -19.37
N LYS A 331 51.00 -9.63 -19.60
CA LYS A 331 50.22 -10.52 -18.72
C LYS A 331 51.11 -11.10 -17.59
N PRO A 332 50.60 -11.22 -16.35
CA PRO A 332 51.04 -12.23 -15.39
C PRO A 332 50.29 -13.55 -15.58
N ILE A 333 50.89 -14.65 -15.10
CA ILE A 333 50.50 -16.04 -15.34
C ILE A 333 49.81 -16.66 -14.10
N ASN A 334 48.99 -17.70 -14.35
CA ASN A 334 48.42 -18.69 -13.43
C ASN A 334 48.93 -18.73 -11.97
N GLN A 335 47.99 -18.87 -11.04
CA GLN A 335 48.09 -19.93 -10.03
C GLN A 335 46.78 -20.74 -9.97
N SER A 336 46.92 -22.04 -10.27
CA SER A 336 45.89 -23.07 -10.14
C SER A 336 46.23 -23.98 -8.97
N HIS A 337 45.33 -24.14 -8.00
CA HIS A 337 45.32 -25.15 -6.92
C HIS A 337 44.00 -24.94 -6.13
N ILE A 338 43.31 -25.92 -5.53
CA ILE A 338 43.51 -27.37 -5.35
C ILE A 338 42.13 -28.07 -5.32
N ILE A 339 42.08 -29.34 -5.72
CA ILE A 339 40.91 -30.22 -5.55
C ILE A 339 40.98 -30.85 -4.15
N ILE A 340 39.89 -30.80 -3.38
CA ILE A 340 39.62 -31.85 -2.37
C ILE A 340 38.16 -32.32 -2.52
N SER A 341 38.04 -33.63 -2.68
CA SER A 341 36.80 -34.39 -2.81
C SER A 341 36.27 -34.86 -1.47
N GLY A 342 34.94 -34.86 -1.32
CA GLY A 342 34.19 -35.95 -0.67
C GLY A 342 34.23 -36.06 0.86
N LEU A 343 33.03 -36.07 1.45
CA LEU A 343 32.67 -37.09 2.44
C LEU A 343 31.15 -37.17 2.54
N SER A 344 30.62 -38.37 2.30
CA SER A 344 29.24 -38.72 2.61
C SER A 344 29.12 -39.00 4.11
N PHE A 345 27.98 -38.69 4.70
CA PHE A 345 27.45 -39.50 5.79
C PHE A 345 25.96 -39.71 5.57
N ALA A 346 25.62 -40.95 5.22
CA ALA A 346 24.29 -41.46 5.48
C ALA A 346 24.28 -41.95 6.94
N HIS A 347 23.25 -41.58 7.70
CA HIS A 347 22.82 -42.42 8.81
C HIS A 347 21.29 -42.50 8.84
N SER A 348 20.83 -43.74 8.85
CA SER A 348 19.44 -44.16 8.95
C SER A 348 18.96 -44.21 10.40
N THR A 349 17.62 -44.16 10.58
CA THR A 349 16.86 -44.62 11.78
C THR A 349 17.17 -43.86 13.10
N VAL A 350 16.22 -43.56 14.00
CA VAL A 350 15.22 -44.43 14.63
C VAL A 350 13.96 -43.65 15.07
N THR A 351 12.78 -44.27 14.93
CA THR A 351 11.57 -44.13 15.77
C THR A 351 11.31 -45.51 16.43
N PRO A 352 10.59 -45.70 17.57
CA PRO A 352 9.47 -44.94 18.18
C PRO A 352 9.89 -44.27 19.52
N ALA A 353 9.07 -43.88 20.52
CA ALA A 353 7.62 -43.96 20.85
C ALA A 353 7.14 -42.60 21.43
N ARG A 354 5.84 -42.24 21.63
CA ARG A 354 4.65 -42.79 22.35
C ARG A 354 4.78 -42.81 23.90
N ILE A 355 3.68 -42.40 24.56
CA ILE A 355 3.49 -42.11 26.01
C ILE A 355 3.99 -40.69 26.38
N ALA A 356 3.21 -39.82 27.04
CA ALA A 356 1.86 -39.93 27.62
C ALA A 356 0.87 -38.94 26.96
#